data_AF-A0A929K4V1-F1
#
_entry.id   AF-A0A929K4V1-F1
#
_cell.length_a   1.000
_cell.length_b   1.000
_cell.length_c   1.000
_cell.angle_alpha   90.00
_cell.angle_beta   90.00
_cell.angle_gamma   90.00
#
_symmetry.space_group_name_H-M   'P 1'
#
loop_
_entity.id
_entity.type
_entity.pdbx_description
1 polymer ?
#
loop_
_entity_poly.entity_id
_entity_poly.type
_entity_poly.pdbx_seq_one_letter_code
_entity_poly.pdbx_strand_id
1 'polypeptide(L)' 'MDADCLIKLTKAGLKDFVGNRDTIFIPDVVQKEVVDAGKEKGCPDAFVVEKNIKANIITIVKSYSDHTKGDDALIAL' A
#
# COMPACT_ATOMS: atom_id res chain seq x y z
N MET A 1 1.98 1.13 -6.58
CA MET A 1 2.22 -0.24 -6.10
C MET A 1 0.98 -0.70 -5.35
N ASP A 2 0.60 -1.96 -5.53
CA ASP A 2 -0.54 -2.64 -4.90
C ASP A 2 -0.18 -3.24 -3.53
N ALA A 3 -1.18 -3.73 -2.80
CA ALA A 3 -1.03 -4.24 -1.44
C ALA A 3 -0.11 -5.47 -1.35
N ASP A 4 -0.27 -6.45 -2.25
CA ASP A 4 0.45 -7.72 -2.16
C ASP A 4 1.96 -7.53 -2.44
N CYS A 5 2.31 -6.76 -3.48
CA CYS A 5 3.70 -6.40 -3.73
C CYS A 5 4.32 -5.64 -2.54
N LEU A 6 3.57 -4.69 -1.96
CA LEU A 6 4.06 -3.91 -0.82
C LEU A 6 4.34 -4.78 0.41
N ILE A 7 3.43 -5.73 0.72
CA ILE A 7 3.59 -6.66 1.83
C ILE A 7 4.80 -7.58 1.59
N LYS A 8 4.93 -8.15 0.38
CA LYS A 8 6.07 -9.02 0.03
C LYS A 8 7.40 -8.29 0.18
N LEU A 9 7.49 -7.07 -0.34
CA LEU A 9 8.69 -6.23 -0.25
C LEU A 9 9.04 -5.87 1.20
N THR A 10 8.02 -5.64 2.02
CA THR A 10 8.17 -5.40 3.46
C THR A 10 8.71 -6.64 4.18
N LYS A 11 8.10 -7.81 3.96
CA LYS A 11 8.52 -9.10 4.55
C LYS A 11 9.91 -9.55 4.10
N ALA A 12 10.28 -9.25 2.85
CA ALA A 12 11.61 -9.54 2.33
C ALA A 12 12.70 -8.63 2.92
N GLY A 13 12.36 -7.60 3.68
CA GLY A 13 13.32 -6.63 4.21
C GLY A 13 13.94 -5.73 3.13
N LEU A 14 13.47 -5.78 1.89
CA LEU A 14 14.03 -5.05 0.74
C LEU A 14 13.57 -3.59 0.66
N LYS A 15 12.64 -3.19 1.54
CA LYS A 15 12.09 -1.82 1.60
C LYS A 15 13.14 -0.73 1.77
N ASP A 16 14.19 -0.97 2.55
CA ASP A 16 15.25 0.02 2.78
C ASP A 16 16.21 0.11 1.57
N PHE A 17 16.43 -1.02 0.89
CA PHE A 17 17.25 -1.05 -0.32
C PHE A 17 16.55 -0.35 -1.49
N VAL A 18 15.26 -0.64 -1.68
CA VAL A 18 14.43 -0.01 -2.72
C VAL A 18 14.20 1.46 -2.36
N GLY A 19 13.78 1.75 -1.12
CA GLY A 19 13.47 3.09 -0.65
C GLY A 19 14.63 4.09 -0.66
N ASN A 20 15.88 3.61 -0.55
CA ASN A 20 17.06 4.46 -0.68
C ASN A 20 17.43 4.80 -2.12
N ARG A 21 16.87 4.10 -3.11
CA ARG A 21 17.19 4.28 -4.54
C ARG A 21 16.02 4.86 -5.33
N ASP A 22 14.81 4.44 -4.97
CA ASP A 22 13.57 4.75 -5.67
C ASP A 22 12.46 5.06 -4.67
N THR A 23 11.67 6.09 -4.94
CA THR A 23 10.46 6.40 -4.16
C THR A 23 9.35 5.41 -4.51
N ILE A 24 8.78 4.76 -3.50
CA ILE A 24 7.64 3.85 -3.70
C ILE A 24 6.35 4.66 -3.64
N PHE A 25 5.54 4.62 -4.71
CA PHE A 25 4.22 5.26 -4.73
C PHE A 25 3.10 4.23 -4.51
N ILE A 26 2.21 4.49 -3.57
CA ILE A 26 1.02 3.66 -3.31
C ILE A 26 -0.26 4.49 -3.39
N PRO A 27 -1.37 3.95 -3.92
CA PRO A 27 -2.68 4.57 -3.78
C PRO A 27 -3.11 4.69 -2.31
N ASP A 28 -3.94 5.68 -2.00
CA ASP A 28 -4.53 5.85 -0.66
C ASP A 28 -5.33 4.62 -0.19
N VAL A 29 -6.03 3.94 -1.10
CA VAL A 29 -6.73 2.68 -0.79
C VAL A 29 -5.78 1.58 -0.29
N VAL A 30 -4.56 1.53 -0.83
CA VAL A 30 -3.56 0.53 -0.40
C VAL A 30 -3.05 0.86 1.00
N GLN A 31 -2.93 2.14 1.37
CA GLN A 31 -2.60 2.50 2.75
C GLN A 31 -3.71 2.06 3.71
N LYS A 32 -4.99 2.26 3.36
CA LYS A 32 -6.12 1.83 4.21
C LYS A 32 -6.13 0.31 4.40
N GLU A 33 -5.91 -0.45 3.33
CA GLU A 33 -5.89 -1.92 3.36
C GLU A 33 -4.71 -2.49 4.14
N VAL A 34 -3.49 -1.97 3.89
CA VAL A 34 -2.26 -2.54 4.44
C VAL A 34 -1.93 -1.99 5.83
N VAL A 35 -2.17 -0.70 6.06
CA VAL A 35 -1.82 -0.04 7.32
C VAL A 35 -3.01 -0.05 8.28
N ASP A 36 -4.16 0.48 7.90
CA ASP A 36 -5.25 0.67 8.85
C ASP A 36 -5.90 -0.67 9.21
N ALA A 37 -6.42 -1.40 8.22
CA ALA A 37 -6.96 -2.74 8.44
C ALA A 37 -5.91 -3.75 8.91
N GLY A 38 -4.64 -3.57 8.52
CA GLY A 38 -3.54 -4.40 8.98
C GLY A 38 -3.23 -4.22 10.47
N LYS A 39 -3.23 -2.98 10.97
CA LYS A 39 -3.05 -2.69 12.42
C LYS A 39 -4.21 -3.22 13.25
N GLU A 40 -5.45 -3.06 12.79
CA GLU A 40 -6.64 -3.61 13.45
C GLU A 40 -6.56 -5.13 13.62
N LYS A 41 -5.96 -5.82 12.65
CA LYS A 41 -5.73 -7.28 12.67
C LYS A 41 -4.45 -7.69 13.40
N GLY A 42 -3.69 -6.75 13.95
CA GLY A 42 -2.42 -7.01 14.63
C GLY A 42 -1.30 -7.51 13.70
N CYS A 43 -1.37 -7.21 12.40
CA CYS A 43 -0.35 -7.61 11.44
C CYS A 43 0.94 -6.79 11.65
N PRO A 44 2.09 -7.41 11.95
CA PRO A 44 3.34 -6.67 12.20
C PRO A 44 3.80 -5.82 11.00
N ASP A 45 3.56 -6.30 9.78
CA ASP A 45 3.92 -5.60 8.55
C ASP A 45 3.27 -4.21 8.46
N ALA A 46 2.05 -4.05 9.00
CA ALA A 46 1.30 -2.80 8.95
C ALA A 46 2.05 -1.66 9.67
N PHE A 47 2.65 -1.95 10.82
CA PHE A 47 3.44 -1.00 11.60
C PHE A 47 4.75 -0.64 10.87
N VAL A 48 5.35 -1.60 10.18
CA VAL A 48 6.56 -1.38 9.39
C VAL A 48 6.27 -0.48 8.20
N VAL A 49 5.18 -0.76 7.46
CA VAL A 49 4.74 0.07 6.34
C VAL A 49 4.41 1.49 6.81
N GLU A 50 3.72 1.65 7.94
CA GLU A 50 3.44 2.97 8.52
C GLU A 50 4.72 3.76 8.82
N LYS A 51 5.73 3.09 9.40
CA LYS A 51 7.02 3.72 9.67
C LYS A 51 7.70 4.20 8.38
N ASN A 52 7.62 3.43 7.30
CA ASN A 52 8.22 3.80 6.02
C ASN A 52 7.48 4.98 5.35
N ILE A 53 6.16 5.06 5.51
CA ILE A 53 5.38 6.23 5.07
C ILE A 53 5.83 7.47 5.85
N LYS A 54 5.94 7.37 7.19
CA LYS A 54 6.42 8.47 8.06
C LYS A 54 7.85 8.90 7.73
N ALA A 55 8.68 7.97 7.26
CA ALA A 55 10.06 8.23 6.83
C ALA A 55 10.17 8.76 5.39
N ASN A 56 9.06 9.01 4.69
CA ASN A 56 9.01 9.42 3.28
C ASN A 56 9.63 8.41 2.28
N ILE A 57 9.80 7.15 2.69
CA ILE A 57 10.22 6.07 1.79
C ILE A 57 9.07 5.67 0.87
N ILE A 58 7.85 5.69 1.41
CA ILE A 58 6.61 5.41 0.67
C ILE A 58 5.79 6.71 0.60
N THR A 59 5.44 7.11 -0.62
CA THR A 59 4.58 8.25 -0.89
C THR A 59 3.17 7.78 -1.24
N ILE A 60 2.17 8.38 -0.60
CA ILE A 60 0.77 8.11 -0.90
C ILE A 60 0.31 9.05 -2.02
N VAL A 61 -0.24 8.46 -3.09
CA VAL A 61 -0.90 9.21 -4.16
C VAL A 61 -2.41 9.09 -4.00
N LYS A 62 -3.13 10.21 -4.14
CA LYS A 62 -4.60 10.19 -4.16
C LYS A 62 -5.05 9.36 -5.36
N SER A 63 -5.82 8.30 -5.09
CA SER A 63 -6.54 7.62 -6.16
C SER A 63 -7.77 8.45 -6.53
N TYR A 64 -7.94 8.79 -7.81
CA TYR A 64 -9.23 9.25 -8.32
C TYR A 64 -10.12 8.02 -8.50
N SER A 65 -11.15 7.88 -7.69
CA SER A 65 -12.07 6.74 -7.72
C SER A 65 -13.45 7.19 -8.19
N ASP A 66 -13.72 7.06 -9.49
CA ASP A 66 -15.07 7.07 -10.05
C ASP A 66 -15.34 5.83 -10.91
N HIS A 67 -14.65 4.73 -10.61
CA HIS A 67 -14.91 3.46 -11.26
C HIS A 67 -15.28 2.42 -10.21
N THR A 68 -16.49 1.88 -10.36
CA THR A 68 -16.95 0.61 -9.79
C THR A 68 -15.89 -0.45 -10.10
N LYS A 69 -15.34 -1.10 -9.07
CA LYS A 69 -14.21 -2.01 -9.23
C LYS A 69 -14.67 -3.42 -9.61
N GLY A 70 -13.86 -4.12 -10.40
CA GLY A 70 -14.01 -5.56 -10.65
C GLY A 70 -15.19 -5.90 -11.57
N ASP A 71 -15.86 -7.01 -11.30
CA ASP A 71 -17.02 -7.49 -12.08
C ASP A 71 -18.22 -6.53 -12.01
N ASP A 72 -18.27 -5.64 -11.01
CA ASP A 72 -19.30 -4.61 -10.88
C ASP A 72 -19.24 -3.59 -12.04
N ALA A 73 -18.09 -3.43 -12.70
CA ALA A 73 -17.98 -2.62 -13.90
C ALA A 73 -18.65 -3.29 -15.12
N LEU A 74 -18.79 -4.62 -15.11
CA LEU A 74 -19.32 -5.42 -16.20
C LEU A 74 -20.86 -5.47 -16.18
N ILE A 75 -21.47 -5.32 -14.99
CA ILE A 75 -22.92 -5.27 -14.79
C ILE A 75 -23.51 -3.88 -15.15
N ALA A 76 -22.68 -2.85 -15.18
CA ALA A 76 -23.10 -1.48 -15.45
C ALA A 76 -23.24 -1.12 -16.96
N LEU A 77 -23.19 -2.11 -17.87
CA LEU A 77 -23.28 -1.91 -19.33
C LEU A 77 -24.60 -2.42 -19.92
#